data_AF-K9SQ01-F1
#
_entry.id   AF-K9SQ01-F1
#
_cell.length_a   1.000
_cell.length_b   1.000
_cell.length_c   1.000
_cell.angle_alpha   90.00
_cell.angle_beta   90.00
_cell.angle_gamma   90.00
#
_symmetry.space_group_name_H-M   'P 1'
#
loop_
_entity.id
_entity.type
_entity.pdbx_description
1 polymer ?
#
loop_
_entity_poly.entity_id
_entity_poly.type
_entity_poly.pdbx_seq_one_letter_code
_entity_poly.pdbx_strand_id
1 'polypeptide(L)'
;MGSLTISLGGLSLTIDKFVGDRQIRQRLAPVTLDRTAYGTLVVPGTSYELPHQWQGKAILNPAQFETWRLIWALADYNQRTSGTGYRLTIDDTTRPFEEVGNQSREKVLGTNVTMSDGLTIYFARFRGVFATSEPEYTDHGNQVEVDFTIWEDGIFAFVA
;
A
#
# COMPACT_ATOMS: atom_id res chain seq x y z
N MET A 1 -15.99 -10.33 6.13
CA MET A 1 -15.34 -9.03 6.45
C MET A 1 -13.86 -9.22 6.22
N GLY A 2 -13.22 -8.38 5.41
CA GLY A 2 -11.77 -8.48 5.16
C GLY A 2 -10.98 -7.50 6.03
N SER A 3 -9.66 -7.60 5.97
CA SER A 3 -8.72 -6.84 6.80
C SER A 3 -7.53 -6.32 5.97
N LEU A 4 -6.89 -5.27 6.49
CA LEU A 4 -5.61 -4.77 6.02
C LEU A 4 -4.54 -5.13 7.06
N THR A 5 -3.53 -5.89 6.65
CA THR A 5 -2.37 -6.20 7.49
C THR A 5 -1.17 -5.42 7.00
N ILE A 6 -0.50 -4.73 7.94
CA ILE A 6 0.67 -3.90 7.70
C ILE A 6 1.81 -4.48 8.52
N SER A 7 2.86 -4.92 7.85
CA SER A 7 4.00 -5.56 8.48
C SER A 7 5.30 -4.82 8.18
N LEU A 8 6.14 -4.66 9.20
CA LEU A 8 7.45 -4.05 9.08
C LEU A 8 8.45 -4.69 10.05
N GLY A 9 9.50 -5.31 9.50
CA GLY A 9 10.49 -6.04 10.29
C GLY A 9 9.87 -7.26 10.98
N GLY A 10 9.50 -7.10 12.26
CA GLY A 10 8.77 -8.10 13.06
C GLY A 10 7.46 -7.57 13.66
N LEU A 11 7.09 -6.32 13.38
CA LEU A 11 5.82 -5.75 13.79
C LEU A 11 4.75 -6.07 12.74
N SER A 12 3.56 -6.43 13.20
CA SER A 12 2.40 -6.69 12.34
C SER A 12 1.16 -6.07 12.98
N LEU A 13 0.51 -5.18 12.25
CA LEU A 13 -0.77 -4.62 12.61
C LEU A 13 -1.84 -5.14 11.67
N THR A 14 -2.89 -5.75 12.21
CA THR A 14 -4.10 -6.07 11.44
C THR A 14 -5.20 -5.08 11.79
N ILE A 15 -5.74 -4.44 10.76
CA ILE A 15 -6.85 -3.49 10.79
C ILE A 15 -8.08 -4.19 10.19
N ASP A 16 -9.13 -4.33 10.98
CA ASP A 16 -10.39 -4.98 10.60
C ASP A 16 -11.62 -4.05 10.80
N LYS A 17 -11.44 -2.90 11.45
CA LYS A 17 -12.47 -1.89 11.67
C LYS A 17 -12.14 -0.60 10.92
N PHE A 18 -12.85 -0.37 9.83
CA PHE A 18 -12.72 0.82 8.99
C PHE A 18 -13.93 1.75 9.18
N VAL A 19 -13.71 3.06 9.05
CA VAL A 19 -14.75 4.08 9.17
C VAL A 19 -15.27 4.45 7.79
N GLY A 20 -16.56 4.17 7.55
CA GLY A 20 -17.23 4.41 6.27
C GLY A 20 -16.67 3.58 5.12
N ASP A 21 -17.01 3.95 3.88
CA ASP A 21 -16.48 3.32 2.67
C ASP A 21 -15.06 3.82 2.30
N ARG A 22 -14.35 4.44 3.25
CA ARG A 22 -13.02 5.03 3.05
C ARG A 22 -11.91 3.98 3.11
N GLN A 23 -12.03 2.95 2.27
CA GLN A 23 -10.93 2.06 1.91
C GLN A 23 -10.61 2.31 0.44
N ILE A 24 -10.28 3.56 0.12
CA ILE A 24 -10.15 3.94 -1.28
C ILE A 24 -8.78 3.49 -1.74
N ARG A 25 -8.78 2.39 -2.50
CA ARG A 25 -7.69 2.02 -3.37
C ARG A 25 -7.79 2.85 -4.64
N GLN A 26 -6.91 3.82 -4.80
CA GLN A 26 -6.82 4.62 -6.00
C GLN A 26 -5.65 4.10 -6.85
N ARG A 27 -5.90 3.87 -8.14
CA ARG A 27 -4.79 3.80 -9.11
C ARG A 27 -4.27 5.22 -9.30
N LEU A 28 -2.98 5.43 -9.08
CA LEU A 28 -2.36 6.69 -9.46
C LEU A 28 -2.39 6.85 -10.99
N ALA A 29 -2.39 8.09 -11.48
CA ALA A 29 -2.24 8.35 -12.91
C ALA A 29 -0.94 7.71 -13.45
N PRO A 30 -0.87 7.35 -14.74
CA PRO A 30 0.37 6.89 -15.37
C PRO A 30 1.51 7.84 -15.07
N VAL A 31 2.57 7.32 -14.45
CA VAL A 31 3.85 8.04 -14.42
C VAL A 31 4.21 8.30 -15.87
N THR A 32 4.59 9.54 -16.19
CA THR A 32 4.99 9.90 -17.54
C THR A 32 6.19 9.02 -17.92
N LEU A 33 5.99 8.13 -18.89
CA LEU A 33 6.99 7.16 -19.27
C LEU A 33 8.06 7.86 -20.09
N ASP A 34 9.30 7.89 -19.57
CA ASP A 34 10.43 8.42 -20.31
C ASP A 34 10.69 7.57 -21.55
N ARG A 35 10.94 8.23 -22.68
CA ARG A 35 11.35 7.58 -23.92
C ARG A 35 12.84 7.82 -24.13
N THR A 36 13.55 6.77 -24.53
CA THR A 36 14.89 6.93 -25.09
C THR A 36 14.83 7.82 -26.34
N ALA A 37 15.97 8.37 -26.75
CA ALA A 37 16.10 9.15 -27.98
C ALA A 37 15.65 8.39 -29.26
N TYR A 38 15.54 7.06 -29.20
CA TYR A 38 15.09 6.20 -30.29
C TYR A 38 13.61 5.82 -30.21
N GLY A 39 12.85 6.43 -29.29
CA GLY A 39 11.42 6.19 -29.11
C GLY A 39 11.06 4.91 -28.34
N THR A 40 12.06 4.16 -27.87
CA THR A 40 11.86 3.00 -26.99
C THR A 40 11.46 3.49 -25.60
N LEU A 41 10.36 2.93 -25.09
CA LEU A 41 9.87 3.17 -23.73
C LEU A 41 10.88 2.66 -22.69
N VAL A 42 11.34 3.53 -21.79
CA VAL A 42 12.11 3.15 -20.61
C VAL A 42 11.10 2.87 -19.51
N VAL A 43 10.78 1.60 -19.29
CA VAL A 43 9.95 1.17 -18.16
C VAL A 43 10.90 0.56 -17.12
N PRO A 44 11.18 1.25 -16.00
CA PRO A 44 11.86 0.59 -14.89
C PRO A 44 10.88 -0.40 -14.24
N GLY A 45 11.07 -1.70 -14.50
CA GLY A 45 10.35 -2.79 -13.82
C GLY A 45 9.44 -3.63 -14.72
N THR A 46 9.03 -4.79 -14.19
CA THR A 46 8.16 -5.78 -14.86
C THR A 46 6.66 -5.53 -14.72
N SER A 47 6.23 -4.44 -14.06
CA SER A 47 4.81 -4.15 -13.83
C SER A 47 4.34 -2.98 -14.70
N TYR A 48 3.47 -3.26 -15.67
CA TYR A 48 2.70 -2.24 -16.40
C TYR A 48 1.54 -1.66 -15.57
N GLU A 49 1.53 -1.91 -14.26
CA GLU A 49 0.47 -1.47 -13.36
C GLU A 49 0.81 -0.15 -12.70
N LEU A 50 -0.21 0.70 -12.63
CA LEU A 50 -0.16 1.95 -11.91
C LEU A 50 -0.02 1.66 -10.42
N PRO A 51 0.90 2.33 -9.70
CA PRO A 51 1.02 2.14 -8.27
C PRO A 51 -0.31 2.47 -7.60
N HIS A 52 -0.70 1.61 -6.67
CA HIS A 52 -1.89 1.83 -5.88
C HIS A 52 -1.61 2.77 -4.70
N GLN A 53 -2.61 3.56 -4.34
CA GLN A 53 -2.65 4.34 -3.11
C GLN A 53 -3.79 3.80 -2.26
N TRP A 54 -3.51 3.53 -0.99
CA TRP A 54 -4.52 3.27 0.03
C TRP A 54 -4.69 4.54 0.83
N GLN A 55 -5.88 5.12 0.76
CA GLN A 55 -6.29 6.17 1.68
C GLN A 55 -7.49 5.67 2.48
N GLY A 56 -7.39 5.78 3.80
CA GLY A 56 -8.49 5.35 4.64
C GLY A 56 -8.45 5.81 6.08
N LYS A 57 -9.53 5.45 6.77
CA LYS A 57 -9.77 5.77 8.18
C LYS A 57 -10.11 4.48 8.92
N ALA A 58 -9.45 4.25 10.04
CA ALA A 58 -9.60 3.03 10.82
C ALA A 58 -9.76 3.31 12.32
N ILE A 59 -10.45 2.41 13.01
CA ILE A 59 -10.59 2.43 14.46
C ILE A 59 -9.65 1.38 15.04
N LEU A 60 -8.68 1.84 15.82
CA LEU A 60 -7.71 1.01 16.50
C LEU A 60 -8.01 0.97 18.00
N ASN A 61 -7.87 -0.20 18.62
CA ASN A 61 -7.78 -0.28 20.08
C ASN A 61 -6.40 0.21 20.56
N PRO A 62 -6.19 0.44 21.88
CA PRO A 62 -4.93 0.98 22.39
C PRO A 62 -3.69 0.17 21.99
N ALA A 63 -3.76 -1.17 22.01
CA ALA A 63 -2.62 -2.01 21.62
C ALA A 63 -2.32 -1.96 20.11
N GLN A 64 -3.37 -1.89 19.29
CA GLN A 64 -3.26 -1.68 17.84
C GLN A 64 -2.65 -0.30 17.55
N PHE A 65 -3.06 0.73 18.27
CA PHE A 65 -2.54 2.09 18.11
C PHE A 65 -1.06 2.20 18.50
N GLU A 66 -0.64 1.57 19.60
CA GLU A 66 0.79 1.50 19.95
C GLU A 66 1.61 0.76 18.88
N THR A 67 1.09 -0.34 18.34
CA THR A 67 1.74 -1.05 17.22
C THR A 67 1.84 -0.18 15.98
N TRP A 68 0.77 0.56 15.66
CA TRP A 68 0.75 1.53 14.56
C TRP A 68 1.84 2.59 14.70
N ARG A 69 1.93 3.22 15.87
CA ARG A 69 2.95 4.23 16.16
C ARG A 69 4.37 3.69 16.04
N LEU A 70 4.61 2.47 16.52
CA LEU A 70 5.91 1.81 16.39
C LEU A 70 6.27 1.52 14.92
N ILE A 71 5.31 1.03 14.13
CA ILE A 71 5.52 0.80 12.69
C ILE A 71 5.86 2.12 11.99
N TRP A 72 5.12 3.19 12.27
CA TRP A 72 5.39 4.50 11.69
C TRP A 72 6.76 5.06 12.11
N ALA A 73 7.07 5.05 13.41
CA ALA A 73 8.35 5.56 13.92
C ALA A 73 9.55 4.81 13.33
N LEU A 74 9.42 3.49 13.16
CA LEU A 74 10.45 2.68 12.53
C LEU A 74 10.58 3.00 11.03
N ALA A 75 9.47 3.21 10.32
CA ALA A 75 9.48 3.60 8.91
C ALA A 75 10.14 4.98 8.71
N ASP A 76 9.75 5.99 9.50
CA ASP A 76 10.31 7.35 9.45
C ASP A 76 11.79 7.38 9.80
N TYR A 77 12.21 6.72 10.89
CA TYR A 77 13.62 6.63 11.27
C TYR A 77 14.48 6.05 10.15
N ASN A 78 14.02 4.97 9.53
CA ASN A 78 14.74 4.31 8.45
C ASN A 78 14.80 5.17 7.18
N GLN A 79 13.71 5.88 6.84
CA GLN A 79 13.68 6.81 5.72
C GLN A 79 14.73 7.91 5.89
N ARG A 80 14.88 8.46 7.10
CA ARG A 80 15.85 9.52 7.41
C ARG A 80 17.31 9.03 7.44
N THR A 81 17.55 7.80 7.88
CA THR A 81 18.91 7.30 8.14
C THR A 81 19.54 6.58 6.95
N SER A 82 18.76 5.80 6.21
CA SER A 82 19.29 4.93 5.15
C SER A 82 19.03 5.44 3.74
N GLY A 83 18.14 6.42 3.56
CA GLY A 83 17.69 6.91 2.24
C GLY A 83 16.88 5.87 1.43
N THR A 84 17.05 4.58 1.73
CA THR A 84 16.20 3.49 1.31
C THR A 84 15.07 3.32 2.32
N GLY A 85 13.99 4.08 2.16
CA GLY A 85 12.80 3.93 3.03
C GLY A 85 12.44 2.45 3.22
N TYR A 86 12.31 2.01 4.47
CA TYR A 86 11.90 0.64 4.73
C TYR A 86 10.48 0.45 4.20
N ARG A 87 10.30 -0.62 3.42
CA ARG A 87 9.05 -0.92 2.75
C ARG A 87 8.17 -1.74 3.67
N LEU A 88 6.98 -1.24 3.92
CA LEU A 88 5.89 -1.98 4.55
C LEU A 88 5.51 -3.15 3.65
N THR A 89 5.21 -4.31 4.23
CA THR A 89 4.43 -5.32 3.52
C THR A 89 2.97 -5.09 3.83
N ILE A 90 2.18 -4.94 2.78
CA ILE A 90 0.74 -4.70 2.89
C ILE A 90 0.01 -5.89 2.29
N ASP A 91 -0.88 -6.48 3.08
CA ASP A 91 -1.76 -7.57 2.70
C ASP A 91 -3.22 -7.11 2.92
N ASP A 92 -3.96 -6.93 1.83
CA ASP A 92 -5.32 -6.37 1.85
C ASP A 92 -6.36 -7.39 1.35
N THR A 93 -7.19 -7.86 2.28
CA THR A 93 -8.28 -8.82 2.02
C THR A 93 -9.66 -8.16 2.06
N THR A 94 -9.74 -6.83 2.19
CA THR A 94 -11.01 -6.10 2.35
C THR A 94 -11.94 -6.24 1.16
N ARG A 95 -11.38 -6.17 -0.05
CA ARG A 95 -12.10 -6.36 -1.31
C ARG A 95 -11.15 -6.94 -2.36
N PRO A 96 -11.58 -7.88 -3.21
CA PRO A 96 -10.76 -8.29 -4.35
C PRO A 96 -10.61 -7.13 -5.34
N PHE A 97 -9.51 -7.12 -6.06
CA PHE A 97 -9.25 -6.24 -7.17
C PHE A 97 -9.50 -6.98 -8.47
N GLU A 98 -10.10 -6.30 -9.45
CA GLU A 98 -10.45 -6.87 -10.75
C GLU A 98 -9.64 -6.15 -11.83
N GLU A 99 -8.87 -6.92 -12.60
CA GLU A 99 -8.03 -6.41 -13.67
C GLU A 99 -8.40 -6.99 -15.03
N VAL A 100 -8.45 -6.11 -16.02
CA VAL A 100 -8.70 -6.45 -17.42
C VAL A 100 -7.34 -6.68 -18.10
N GLY A 101 -7.07 -7.92 -18.56
CA GLY A 101 -5.91 -8.22 -19.40
C GLY A 101 -5.15 -9.51 -19.05
N ASN A 102 -4.15 -9.85 -19.87
CA ASN A 102 -3.43 -11.14 -19.87
C ASN A 102 -2.05 -11.11 -19.17
N GLN A 103 -1.69 -10.06 -18.41
CA GLN A 103 -0.33 -9.88 -17.84
C GLN A 103 -0.32 -9.14 -16.47
N SER A 104 -1.28 -9.43 -15.60
CA SER A 104 -1.65 -8.66 -14.41
C SER A 104 -0.71 -8.89 -13.21
N ARG A 105 -1.11 -9.59 -12.13
CA ARG A 105 -0.27 -9.80 -10.92
C ARG A 105 0.09 -11.24 -10.60
N GLU A 106 -0.23 -12.19 -11.47
CA GLU A 106 0.16 -13.61 -11.28
C GLU A 106 1.68 -13.79 -11.05
N LYS A 107 2.49 -12.84 -11.55
CA LYS A 107 3.95 -12.83 -11.43
C LYS A 107 4.45 -12.19 -10.13
N VAL A 108 3.57 -11.55 -9.36
CA VAL A 108 3.92 -10.99 -8.05
C VAL A 108 3.95 -12.14 -7.04
N LEU A 109 5.13 -12.40 -6.48
CA LEU A 109 5.34 -13.51 -5.56
C LEU A 109 4.38 -13.41 -4.37
N GLY A 110 3.58 -14.46 -4.15
CA GLY A 110 2.67 -14.55 -3.02
C GLY A 110 1.27 -13.96 -3.25
N THR A 111 0.94 -13.52 -4.47
CA THR A 111 -0.42 -13.13 -4.87
C THR A 111 -1.18 -14.35 -5.39
N ASN A 112 -2.34 -14.65 -4.80
CA ASN A 112 -3.25 -15.68 -5.29
C ASN A 112 -4.26 -15.04 -6.26
N VAL A 113 -4.25 -15.48 -7.51
CA VAL A 113 -5.13 -14.97 -8.57
C VAL A 113 -6.23 -15.99 -8.90
N THR A 114 -7.42 -15.48 -9.19
CA THR A 114 -8.55 -16.24 -9.73
C THR A 114 -8.96 -15.62 -11.05
N MET A 115 -9.21 -16.41 -12.08
CA MET A 115 -9.69 -15.92 -13.38
C MET A 115 -11.21 -16.12 -13.48
N SER A 116 -11.97 -15.07 -13.80
CA SER A 116 -13.42 -15.13 -14.06
C SER A 116 -13.78 -14.21 -15.21
N ASP A 117 -14.51 -14.69 -16.21
CA ASP A 117 -14.98 -13.90 -17.37
C ASP A 117 -13.88 -13.10 -18.10
N GLY A 118 -12.65 -13.62 -18.15
CA GLY A 118 -11.51 -12.94 -18.76
C GLY A 118 -10.89 -11.84 -17.89
N LEU A 119 -11.34 -11.71 -16.63
CA LEU A 119 -10.76 -10.81 -15.63
C LEU A 119 -9.86 -11.59 -14.67
N THR A 120 -8.74 -10.98 -14.29
CA THR A 120 -7.93 -11.45 -13.17
C THR A 120 -8.46 -10.83 -11.89
N ILE A 121 -8.77 -11.66 -10.90
CA ILE A 121 -9.31 -11.26 -9.60
C ILE A 121 -8.33 -11.67 -8.50
N TYR A 122 -7.89 -10.74 -7.67
CA TYR A 122 -6.96 -11.05 -6.57
C TYR A 122 -7.10 -10.11 -5.37
N PHE A 123 -6.64 -10.54 -4.21
CA PHE A 123 -6.46 -9.67 -3.05
C PHE A 123 -5.11 -8.97 -3.13
N ALA A 124 -5.07 -7.67 -2.86
CA ALA A 124 -3.88 -6.88 -3.09
C ALA A 124 -2.80 -7.23 -2.05
N ARG A 125 -1.62 -7.59 -2.56
CA ARG A 125 -0.39 -7.76 -1.78
C ARG A 125 0.72 -6.97 -2.43
N PHE A 126 1.37 -6.09 -1.67
CA PHE A 126 2.40 -5.21 -2.23
C PHE A 126 3.35 -4.67 -1.15
N ARG A 127 4.47 -4.13 -1.61
CA ARG A 127 5.37 -3.34 -0.77
C ARG A 127 4.93 -1.89 -0.80
N GLY A 128 4.90 -1.21 0.34
CA GLY A 128 4.45 0.17 0.40
C GLY A 128 5.25 1.09 1.30
N VAL A 129 4.95 2.37 1.23
CA VAL A 129 5.53 3.44 2.05
C VAL A 129 4.41 4.34 2.58
N PHE A 130 4.54 4.85 3.80
CA PHE A 130 3.62 5.89 4.27
C PHE A 130 3.74 7.14 3.41
N ALA A 131 2.63 7.87 3.24
CA ALA A 131 2.73 9.25 2.80
C ALA A 131 3.62 10.02 3.77
N THR A 132 4.40 10.99 3.27
CA THR A 132 5.53 11.65 3.93
C THR A 132 5.26 12.32 5.29
N SER A 133 4.03 12.33 5.78
CA SER A 133 3.64 12.88 7.07
C SER A 133 3.16 11.80 8.03
N GLU A 134 3.28 12.06 9.34
CA GLU A 134 2.63 11.23 10.35
C GLU A 134 1.11 11.16 10.09
N PRO A 135 0.51 9.95 10.14
CA PRO A 135 -0.94 9.77 10.07
C PRO A 135 -1.65 10.59 11.15
N GLU A 136 -2.69 11.33 10.77
CA GLU A 136 -3.53 12.06 11.74
C GLU A 136 -4.34 11.06 12.57
N TYR A 137 -4.56 11.39 13.85
CA TYR A 137 -5.38 10.55 14.72
C TYR A 137 -6.21 11.37 15.73
N THR A 138 -7.35 10.80 16.13
CA THR A 138 -8.22 11.33 17.19
C THR A 138 -8.40 10.27 18.27
N ASP A 139 -8.06 10.62 19.52
CA ASP A 139 -8.20 9.73 20.67
C ASP A 139 -9.57 9.89 21.34
N HIS A 140 -10.30 8.79 21.47
CA HIS A 140 -11.60 8.71 22.15
C HIS A 140 -11.51 8.00 23.51
N GLY A 141 -10.30 7.77 24.03
CA GLY A 141 -9.98 7.17 25.33
C GLY A 141 -9.91 5.64 25.30
N ASN A 142 -10.90 4.96 24.70
CA ASN A 142 -10.90 3.49 24.56
C ASN A 142 -10.62 3.01 23.13
N GLN A 143 -10.60 3.93 22.18
CA GLN A 143 -10.37 3.69 20.76
C GLN A 143 -9.70 4.92 20.17
N VAL A 144 -8.86 4.70 19.16
CA VAL A 144 -8.18 5.77 18.43
C VAL A 144 -8.58 5.65 16.98
N GLU A 145 -9.13 6.74 16.44
CA GLU A 145 -9.39 6.86 15.01
C GLU A 145 -8.13 7.34 14.32
N VAL A 146 -7.69 6.65 13.27
CA VAL A 146 -6.48 6.97 12.51
C VAL A 146 -6.80 7.16 11.04
N ASP A 147 -6.37 8.29 10.49
CA ASP A 147 -6.39 8.62 9.06
C ASP A 147 -5.02 8.28 8.46
N PHE A 148 -4.98 7.43 7.44
CA PHE A 148 -3.72 6.99 6.84
C PHE A 148 -3.71 7.05 5.32
N THR A 149 -2.50 7.25 4.78
CA THR A 149 -2.21 7.11 3.36
C THR A 149 -0.95 6.26 3.18
N ILE A 150 -1.05 5.21 2.37
CA ILE A 150 0.04 4.29 2.04
C ILE A 150 0.15 4.18 0.51
N TRP A 151 1.35 4.33 -0.01
CA TRP A 151 1.66 4.21 -1.43
C TRP A 151 2.27 2.85 -1.73
N GLU A 152 1.89 2.23 -2.84
CA GLU A 152 2.63 1.10 -3.39
C GLU A 152 4.01 1.56 -3.87
N ASP A 153 5.03 0.86 -3.39
CA ASP A 153 6.43 0.99 -3.79
C ASP A 153 6.58 0.41 -5.20
N GLY A 154 6.17 1.22 -6.17
CA GLY A 154 6.31 0.95 -7.60
C GLY A 154 7.21 1.97 -8.27
N ILE A 155 7.01 3.27 -8.04
CA ILE A 155 7.71 4.35 -8.74
C ILE A 155 7.64 5.62 -7.88
N PHE A 156 8.54 5.75 -6.91
CA PHE A 156 8.92 7.07 -6.39
C PHE A 156 10.44 7.03 -6.17
N ALA A 157 11.18 7.12 -7.28
CA ALA A 157 12.50 7.71 -7.20
C ALA A 157 12.30 9.15 -6.71
N PHE A 158 12.77 9.43 -5.51
CA PHE A 158 12.87 10.78 -4.98
C PHE A 158 13.52 11.67 -6.04
N VAL A 159 12.84 12.75 -6.44
CA VAL A 159 13.55 13.91 -6.98
C VAL A 159 14.29 14.52 -5.80
N ALA A 160 15.62 14.54 -5.90
CA ALA A 160 16.55 15.11 -4.94
C ALA A 160 16.34 16.63 -4.77
#